data_AF-A0A2E3ZH94-F1
#
_entry.id   AF-A0A2E3ZH94-F1
#
_cell.length_a   1.000
_cell.length_b   1.000
_cell.length_c   1.000
_cell.angle_alpha   90.00
_cell.angle_beta   90.00
_cell.angle_gamma   90.00
#
_symmetry.space_group_name_H-M   'P 1'
#
loop_
_entity.id
_entity.type
_entity.pdbx_description
1 polymer ?
#
loop_
_entity_poly.entity_id
_entity_poly.type
_entity_poly.pdbx_seq_one_letter_code
_entity_poly.pdbx_strand_id
1 'polypeptide(L)'
;MAPGTVEIAIVVGLFFILFGPTQLPKLARSLGQAKTEFNRGLREGGGESSTEADLERGGRTENVALTEEASSKGIDVEGKTVNEVKEEVEFSQSEE
;
A
#
# COMPACT_ATOMS: atom_id res chain seq x y z
N MET A 1 -33.72 17.42 -22.60
CA MET A 1 -34.81 17.09 -21.65
C MET A 1 -34.27 15.99 -20.75
N ALA A 2 -34.15 16.23 -19.45
CA ALA A 2 -33.71 15.20 -18.49
C ALA A 2 -34.91 14.29 -18.17
N PRO A 3 -34.69 12.99 -17.87
CA PRO A 3 -35.77 12.10 -17.51
C PRO A 3 -36.48 12.58 -16.24
N GLY A 4 -37.80 12.48 -16.24
CA GLY A 4 -38.64 12.86 -15.12
C GLY A 4 -38.51 11.89 -13.94
N THR A 5 -38.96 12.32 -12.77
CA THR A 5 -38.94 11.50 -11.54
C THR A 5 -39.64 10.15 -11.72
N VAL A 6 -40.76 10.12 -12.46
CA VAL A 6 -41.53 8.90 -12.75
C VAL A 6 -40.75 7.95 -13.66
N GLU A 7 -40.08 8.47 -14.69
CA GLU A 7 -39.28 7.66 -15.63
C GLU A 7 -38.08 7.03 -14.89
N ILE A 8 -37.41 7.80 -14.03
CA ILE A 8 -36.34 7.28 -13.16
C ILE A 8 -36.88 6.19 -12.23
N ALA A 9 -38.04 6.38 -11.62
CA ALA A 9 -38.64 5.39 -10.74
C ALA A 9 -38.96 4.07 -11.47
N ILE A 10 -39.44 4.13 -12.71
CA ILE A 10 -39.69 2.95 -13.55
C ILE A 10 -38.38 2.21 -13.85
N VAL A 11 -37.33 2.93 -14.22
CA VAL A 11 -36.01 2.32 -14.50
C VAL A 11 -35.44 1.65 -13.25
N VAL A 12 -35.51 2.30 -12.10
CA VAL A 12 -35.06 1.74 -10.81
C VAL A 12 -35.91 0.52 -10.43
N GLY A 13 -37.23 0.58 -10.64
CA GLY A 13 -38.12 -0.57 -10.42
C GLY A 13 -37.75 -1.76 -11.30
N LEU A 14 -37.53 -1.54 -12.59
CA LEU A 14 -37.11 -2.59 -13.52
C LEU A 14 -35.74 -3.17 -13.13
N PHE A 15 -34.79 -2.32 -12.73
CA PHE A 15 -33.50 -2.76 -12.21
C PHE A 15 -33.68 -3.71 -11.02
N PHE A 16 -34.53 -3.38 -10.05
CA PHE A 16 -34.78 -4.25 -8.90
C PHE A 16 -35.50 -5.56 -9.27
N ILE A 17 -36.33 -5.59 -10.31
CA ILE A 17 -36.94 -6.84 -10.80
C ILE A 17 -35.87 -7.75 -11.41
N LEU A 18 -34.95 -7.21 -12.21
CA LEU A 18 -33.92 -7.98 -12.90
C LEU A 18 -32.79 -8.44 -11.97
N PHE A 19 -32.36 -7.56 -11.07
CA PHE A 19 -31.16 -7.76 -10.25
C PHE A 19 -31.48 -8.06 -8.78
N GLY A 20 -32.67 -7.69 -8.30
CA GLY A 20 -33.08 -7.84 -6.91
C GLY A 20 -32.67 -6.67 -6.01
N PRO A 21 -33.35 -6.47 -4.85
CA PRO A 21 -33.14 -5.32 -3.97
C PRO A 21 -31.76 -5.31 -3.30
N THR A 22 -31.07 -6.45 -3.23
CA THR A 22 -29.79 -6.58 -2.53
C THR A 22 -28.58 -6.17 -3.36
N GLN A 23 -28.72 -5.96 -4.67
CA GLN A 23 -27.57 -5.68 -5.55
C GLN A 23 -27.03 -4.26 -5.40
N LEU A 24 -27.88 -3.23 -5.23
CA LEU A 24 -27.41 -1.87 -4.95
C LEU A 24 -26.56 -1.80 -3.66
N PRO A 25 -27.01 -2.36 -2.51
CA PRO A 25 -26.17 -2.42 -1.31
C PRO A 25 -24.84 -3.15 -1.50
N LYS A 26 -24.84 -4.27 -2.25
CA LYS A 26 -23.62 -5.06 -2.50
C LYS A 26 -22.60 -4.27 -3.33
N LEU A 27 -23.05 -3.63 -4.41
CA LEU A 27 -22.21 -2.79 -5.27
C LEU A 27 -21.67 -1.57 -4.51
N ALA A 28 -22.50 -0.93 -3.67
CA ALA A 28 -22.06 0.19 -2.85
C ALA A 28 -20.97 -0.22 -1.86
N ARG A 29 -21.10 -1.40 -1.22
CA ARG A 29 -20.10 -1.94 -0.31
C ARG A 29 -18.79 -2.26 -1.03
N SER A 30 -18.84 -2.99 -2.14
CA SER A 30 -17.62 -3.38 -2.88
C SER A 30 -16.91 -2.16 -3.46
N LEU A 31 -17.66 -1.19 -4.00
CA LEU A 31 -17.09 0.06 -4.50
C LEU A 31 -16.53 0.93 -3.36
N GLY A 32 -17.19 0.95 -2.21
CA GLY A 32 -16.70 1.65 -1.02
C GLY A 32 -15.40 1.06 -0.49
N GLN A 33 -15.29 -0.27 -0.43
CA GLN A 33 -14.05 -0.96 -0.08
C GLN A 33 -12.95 -0.67 -1.10
N ALA A 34 -13.25 -0.81 -2.40
CA ALA A 34 -12.28 -0.53 -3.46
C ALA A 34 -11.76 0.92 -3.41
N LYS A 35 -12.65 1.90 -3.25
CA LYS A 35 -12.27 3.32 -3.09
C LYS A 35 -11.45 3.56 -1.83
N THR A 36 -11.76 2.88 -0.73
CA THR A 36 -11.03 3.00 0.53
C THR A 36 -9.63 2.46 0.42
N GLU A 37 -9.46 1.26 -0.14
CA GLU A 37 -8.16 0.65 -0.40
C GLU A 37 -7.33 1.46 -1.40
N PHE A 38 -7.97 1.99 -2.45
CA PHE A 38 -7.31 2.88 -3.40
C PHE A 38 -6.80 4.16 -2.72
N ASN A 39 -7.63 4.84 -1.93
CA ASN A 39 -7.21 6.03 -1.18
C ASN A 39 -6.14 5.71 -0.14
N ARG A 40 -6.21 4.53 0.49
CA ARG A 40 -5.19 4.04 1.42
C ARG A 40 -3.86 3.86 0.69
N GLY A 41 -3.86 3.18 -0.45
CA GLY A 41 -2.67 3.03 -1.29
C GLY A 41 -2.12 4.35 -1.81
N LEU A 42 -2.95 5.34 -2.12
CA LEU A 42 -2.49 6.69 -2.48
C LEU A 42 -1.86 7.44 -1.30
N ARG A 43 -2.36 7.25 -0.07
CA ARG A 43 -1.81 7.89 1.14
C ARG A 43 -0.55 7.20 1.63
N GLU A 44 -0.49 5.87 1.53
CA GLU A 44 0.67 5.06 1.90
C GLU A 44 1.77 5.16 0.83
N GLY A 45 1.41 5.13 -0.45
CA GLY A 45 2.35 5.28 -1.57
C GLY A 45 2.75 6.73 -1.90
N GLY A 46 1.98 7.72 -1.44
CA GLY A 46 2.33 9.14 -1.47
C GLY A 46 2.92 9.66 -0.16
N GLY A 47 3.14 8.77 0.83
CA GLY A 47 3.79 9.12 2.07
C GLY A 47 5.28 9.28 1.84
N GLU A 48 5.74 10.53 1.88
CA GLU A 48 7.13 11.00 1.94
C GLU A 48 8.08 9.99 2.62
N SER A 49 7.66 9.36 3.72
CA SER A 49 8.53 8.54 4.58
C SER A 49 9.29 7.38 3.95
N SER A 50 8.77 6.61 2.98
CA SER A 50 9.53 5.47 2.41
C SER A 50 10.38 5.91 1.22
N THR A 51 9.83 6.79 0.37
CA THR A 51 10.55 7.29 -0.80
C THR A 51 11.63 8.31 -0.41
N GLU A 52 11.39 9.18 0.56
CA GLU A 52 12.45 10.05 1.11
C GLU A 52 13.50 9.26 1.88
N ALA A 53 13.11 8.27 2.68
CA ALA A 53 14.11 7.42 3.36
C ALA A 53 14.97 6.64 2.36
N ASP A 54 14.37 6.18 1.25
CA ASP A 54 15.12 5.55 0.17
C ASP A 54 16.00 6.58 -0.58
N LEU A 55 15.52 7.81 -0.79
CA LEU A 55 16.28 8.91 -1.42
C LEU A 55 17.45 9.40 -0.54
N GLU A 56 17.27 9.54 0.77
CA GLU A 56 18.35 9.83 1.74
C GLU A 56 19.43 8.75 1.70
N ARG A 57 19.02 7.51 1.40
CA ARG A 57 19.88 6.34 1.21
C ARG A 57 20.36 6.17 -0.24
N GLY A 58 20.30 7.24 -1.04
CA GLY A 58 20.78 7.26 -2.42
C GLY A 58 19.89 6.49 -3.41
N GLY A 59 18.58 6.45 -3.17
CA GLY A 59 17.58 5.76 -3.99
C GLY A 59 17.53 4.24 -3.79
N ARG A 60 18.11 3.72 -2.70
CA ARG A 60 18.15 2.28 -2.39
C ARG A 60 17.12 1.96 -1.32
N THR A 61 16.48 0.80 -1.43
CA THR A 61 15.57 0.30 -0.39
C THR A 61 16.33 -0.05 0.89
N GLU A 62 15.64 -0.08 2.03
CA GLU A 62 16.28 -0.29 3.34
C GLU A 62 17.23 -1.50 3.38
N ASN A 63 16.75 -2.62 2.85
CA ASN A 63 17.47 -3.89 2.84
C ASN A 63 18.77 -3.82 2.03
N VAL A 64 18.77 -3.08 0.91
CA VAL A 64 19.92 -3.01 0.01
C VAL A 64 21.06 -2.21 0.62
N ALA A 65 20.77 -1.09 1.28
CA ALA A 65 21.84 -0.33 1.90
C ALA A 65 22.39 -1.00 3.17
N LEU A 66 21.57 -1.74 3.91
CA LEU A 66 22.06 -2.55 5.03
C LEU A 66 23.06 -3.62 4.55
N THR A 67 22.79 -4.27 3.41
CA THR A 67 23.73 -5.24 2.81
C THR A 67 25.02 -4.57 2.31
N GLU A 68 24.93 -3.39 1.70
CA GLU A 68 26.10 -2.64 1.21
C GLU A 68 26.97 -2.11 2.36
N GLU A 69 26.35 -1.59 3.43
CA GLU A 69 27.05 -1.14 4.63
C GLU A 69 27.77 -2.31 5.33
N ALA A 70 27.08 -3.44 5.49
CA ALA A 70 27.67 -4.65 6.06
C ALA A 70 28.88 -5.14 5.22
N SER A 71 28.74 -5.15 3.89
CA SER A 71 29.83 -5.52 2.98
C SER A 71 31.01 -4.55 3.08
N SER A 72 30.76 -3.24 3.21
CA SER A 72 31.81 -2.22 3.38
C SER A 72 32.58 -2.37 4.71
N LYS A 73 31.91 -2.86 5.75
CA LYS A 73 32.47 -3.12 7.08
C LYS A 73 33.08 -4.52 7.23
N GLY A 74 33.07 -5.34 6.17
CA GLY A 74 33.64 -6.69 6.17
C GLY A 74 32.77 -7.74 6.88
N ILE A 75 31.48 -7.45 7.08
CA ILE A 75 30.51 -8.38 7.66
C ILE A 75 30.02 -9.31 6.54
N ASP A 76 30.22 -10.62 6.73
CA ASP A 76 29.73 -11.62 5.79
C ASP A 76 28.20 -11.72 5.85
N VAL A 77 27.56 -11.48 4.70
CA VAL A 77 26.11 -11.46 4.52
C VAL A 77 25.58 -12.78 3.97
N GLU A 78 26.45 -13.68 3.48
CA GLU A 78 26.03 -14.98 2.94
C GLU A 78 25.50 -15.90 4.05
N GLY A 79 24.21 -16.22 3.98
CA GLY A 79 23.55 -17.14 4.93
C GLY A 79 22.97 -16.49 6.18
N LYS A 80 23.06 -15.16 6.33
CA LYS A 80 22.43 -14.40 7.43
C LYS A 80 21.10 -13.78 7.00
N THR A 81 20.18 -13.63 7.94
CA THR A 81 18.93 -12.89 7.71
C THR A 81 19.15 -11.39 7.84
N VAL A 82 18.29 -10.59 7.20
CA VAL A 82 18.38 -9.12 7.20
C VAL A 82 18.36 -8.53 8.62
N ASN A 83 17.64 -9.18 9.55
CA ASN A 83 17.57 -8.75 10.95
C ASN A 83 18.88 -8.98 11.72
N GLU A 84 19.56 -10.11 11.48
CA GLU A 84 20.84 -10.44 12.14
C GLU A 84 21.95 -9.49 11.68
N VAL A 85 21.97 -9.17 10.38
CA VAL A 85 22.93 -8.19 9.83
C VAL A 85 22.68 -6.80 10.41
N LYS A 86 21.41 -6.42 10.62
CA LYS A 86 21.05 -5.14 11.25
C LYS A 86 21.55 -5.05 12.70
N GLU A 87 21.37 -6.12 13.49
CA GLU A 87 21.86 -6.18 14.87
C GLU A 87 23.39 -6.10 14.94
N GLU A 88 24.12 -6.73 14.02
CA GLU A 88 25.59 -6.76 14.01
C GLU A 88 26.21 -5.41 13.58
N VAL A 89 25.55 -4.70 12.65
CA VAL A 89 25.93 -3.35 12.24
C VAL A 89 25.65 -2.32 13.35
N GLU A 90 24.52 -2.43 14.05
CA GLU A 90 24.17 -1.59 15.22
C GLU A 90 25.11 -1.87 16.40
N PHE A 91 25.44 -3.13 16.67
CA PHE A 91 26.38 -3.53 17.70
C PHE A 91 27.78 -2.91 17.46
N SER A 92 28.23 -2.95 16.21
CA SER A 92 29.50 -2.34 15.80
C SER A 92 29.50 -0.80 15.89
N GLN A 93 28.33 -0.14 15.80
CA GLN A 93 28.21 1.31 16.05
C GLN A 93 28.21 1.69 17.53
N SER A 94 27.91 0.75 18.43
CA SER A 94 27.80 1.01 19.88
C SER A 94 29.12 0.82 20.65
N GLU A 95 30.14 0.22 20.03
CA GLU A 95 31.49 0.03 20.62
C GLU A 95 32.51 1.11 20.19
N GLU A 96 32.11 2.14 19.43
CA GLU A 96 32.95 3.29 19.04
C GLU A 96 32.55 4.60 19.74
#